data_AF-A0A1H9U4Y6-F1
#
_entry.id   AF-A0A1H9U4Y6-F1
#
_cell.length_a   1.000
_cell.length_b   1.000
_cell.length_c   1.000
_cell.angle_alpha   90.00
_cell.angle_beta   90.00
_cell.angle_gamma   90.00
#
_symmetry.space_group_name_H-M   'P 1'
#
loop_
_entity.id
_entity.type
_entity.pdbx_description
1 polymer ?
#
loop_
_entity_poly.entity_id
_entity_poly.type
_entity_poly.pdbx_seq_one_letter_code
_entity_poly.pdbx_strand_id
1 'polypeptide(L)'
;MTRPNTPDRVNSDGSKTITTKRACNGCGDLIGDLTDSEFTAAVAGRPLPDVRRECTTCGPTAPEPTCTPMKLASGDVLCLEMECDHDGVRDNSYCEEVGEEVVCAIHSTFAPGFEDAYEVATHAEPWPCKHNKAVTP
;
A
#
# COMPACT_ATOMS: atom_id res chain seq x y z
N MET A 1 -15.14 13.81 -5.41
CA MET A 1 -15.07 14.63 -4.18
C MET A 1 -13.64 15.14 -4.09
N THR A 2 -13.43 16.45 -3.90
CA THR A 2 -12.08 17.02 -3.81
C THR A 2 -11.53 16.79 -2.40
N ARG A 3 -10.25 16.41 -2.29
CA ARG A 3 -9.60 16.19 -0.98
C ARG A 3 -9.57 17.47 -0.15
N PRO A 4 -9.57 17.37 1.19
CA PRO A 4 -9.22 18.49 2.05
C PRO A 4 -7.84 19.04 1.68
N ASN A 5 -7.64 20.35 1.89
CA ASN A 5 -6.35 20.99 1.69
C ASN A 5 -6.04 21.86 2.92
N THR A 6 -5.55 21.22 3.96
CA THR A 6 -5.28 21.87 5.25
C THR A 6 -4.14 22.91 5.12
N PRO A 7 -4.37 24.20 5.38
CA PRO A 7 -3.32 25.21 5.22
C PRO A 7 -2.22 25.05 6.27
N ASP A 8 -1.00 25.42 5.90
CA ASP A 8 0.12 25.51 6.84
C ASP A 8 -0.18 26.57 7.91
N ARG A 9 0.22 26.29 9.16
CA ARG A 9 0.07 27.25 10.27
C ARG A 9 1.39 27.49 10.98
N VAL A 10 1.60 28.73 11.41
CA VAL A 10 2.69 29.11 12.32
C VAL A 10 2.14 29.08 13.74
N ASN A 11 2.82 28.36 14.62
CA ASN A 11 2.45 28.23 16.02
C ASN A 11 2.98 29.42 16.85
N SER A 12 2.49 29.57 18.08
CA SER A 12 2.87 30.68 18.97
C SER A 12 4.36 30.69 19.35
N ASP A 13 5.03 29.55 19.27
CA ASP A 13 6.47 29.38 19.49
C ASP A 13 7.33 29.64 18.24
N GLY A 14 6.70 30.02 17.11
CA GLY A 14 7.35 30.24 15.83
C GLY A 14 7.58 28.99 14.99
N SER A 15 7.23 27.80 15.48
CA SER A 15 7.27 26.56 14.69
C SER A 15 6.19 26.53 13.61
N LYS A 16 6.32 25.64 12.63
CA LYS A 16 5.30 25.43 11.58
C LYS A 16 4.69 24.05 11.71
N THR A 17 3.36 23.99 11.68
CA THR A 17 2.64 22.74 11.41
C THR A 17 2.22 22.74 9.95
N ILE A 18 2.64 21.70 9.23
CA ILE A 18 2.28 21.44 7.84
C ILE A 18 1.55 20.11 7.76
N THR A 19 0.63 19.99 6.81
CA THR A 19 0.00 18.71 6.48
C THR A 19 0.59 18.21 5.16
N THR A 20 1.10 16.98 5.16
CA THR A 20 1.66 16.37 3.96
C THR A 20 0.63 16.35 2.83
N LYS A 21 1.05 16.74 1.63
CA LYS A 21 0.18 16.83 0.46
C LYS A 21 0.42 15.68 -0.49
N ARG A 22 -0.64 15.25 -1.17
CA ARG A 22 -0.58 14.33 -2.29
C ARG A 22 -0.39 15.13 -3.58
N ALA A 23 0.59 14.71 -4.38
CA ALA A 23 0.81 15.20 -5.73
C ALA A 23 0.25 14.21 -6.76
N CYS A 24 -0.29 14.73 -7.87
CA CYS A 24 -0.79 13.95 -8.98
C CYS A 24 0.33 13.13 -9.65
N ASN A 25 0.12 11.84 -9.88
CA ASN A 25 1.11 10.97 -10.55
C ASN A 25 1.40 11.38 -12.01
N GLY A 26 0.53 12.20 -12.63
CA GLY A 26 0.66 12.63 -14.02
C GLY A 26 1.33 14.00 -14.16
N CYS A 27 0.67 15.06 -13.71
CA CYS A 27 1.15 16.44 -13.86
C CYS A 27 1.96 16.97 -12.67
N GLY A 28 1.96 16.28 -11.53
CA GLY A 28 2.65 16.74 -10.30
C GLY A 28 1.88 17.78 -9.47
N ASP A 29 0.71 18.26 -9.93
CA ASP A 29 -0.10 19.23 -9.18
C ASP A 29 -0.52 18.67 -7.81
N LEU A 30 -0.56 19.54 -6.80
CA LEU A 30 -1.05 19.20 -5.47
C LEU A 30 -2.57 19.03 -5.51
N ILE A 31 -3.05 17.84 -5.13
CA ILE A 31 -4.48 17.50 -5.17
C ILE A 31 -5.17 17.65 -3.80
N GLY A 32 -4.39 17.78 -2.73
CA GLY A 32 -4.87 17.96 -1.36
C GLY A 32 -4.02 17.18 -0.36
N ASP A 33 -4.61 16.92 0.80
CA ASP A 33 -3.99 16.20 1.91
C ASP A 33 -3.73 14.72 1.54
N LEU A 34 -2.57 14.22 1.98
CA LEU A 34 -2.22 12.80 1.92
C LEU A 34 -3.13 12.02 2.88
N THR A 35 -3.67 10.87 2.45
CA THR A 35 -4.47 10.02 3.36
C THR A 35 -3.56 9.16 4.24
N ASP A 36 -4.08 8.71 5.38
CA ASP A 36 -3.34 7.79 6.26
C ASP A 36 -2.95 6.50 5.52
N SER A 37 -3.83 5.96 4.69
CA SER A 37 -3.53 4.76 3.89
C SER A 37 -2.38 4.97 2.89
N GLU A 38 -2.26 6.16 2.29
CA GLU A 38 -1.13 6.50 1.41
C GLU A 38 0.15 6.73 2.21
N PHE A 39 0.05 7.34 3.40
CA PHE A 39 1.18 7.50 4.30
C PHE A 39 1.71 6.12 4.75
N THR A 40 0.84 5.23 5.21
CA THR A 40 1.20 3.86 5.59
C THR A 40 1.82 3.11 4.41
N ALA A 41 1.23 3.20 3.21
CA ALA A 41 1.82 2.60 2.02
C ALA A 41 3.24 3.12 1.73
N ALA A 42 3.48 4.43 1.87
CA ALA A 42 4.82 5.01 1.70
C ALA A 42 5.82 4.49 2.74
N VAL A 43 5.42 4.42 4.01
CA VAL A 43 6.27 3.92 5.11
C VAL A 43 6.59 2.45 4.93
N ALA A 44 5.60 1.64 4.49
CA ALA A 44 5.75 0.22 4.21
C ALA A 44 6.48 -0.06 2.87
N GLY A 45 6.93 0.96 2.13
CA GLY A 45 7.61 0.79 0.84
C GLY A 45 6.71 0.28 -0.28
N ARG A 46 5.38 0.35 -0.11
CA ARG A 46 4.38 -0.05 -1.10
C ARG A 46 4.20 1.05 -2.17
N PRO A 47 3.86 0.68 -3.42
CA PRO A 47 3.49 1.66 -4.43
C PRO A 47 2.31 2.51 -3.95
N LEU A 48 2.43 3.83 -4.08
CA LEU A 48 1.31 4.73 -3.82
C LEU A 48 0.21 4.54 -4.88
N PRO A 49 -1.07 4.68 -4.50
CA PRO A 49 -2.16 4.61 -5.46
C PRO A 49 -2.02 5.69 -6.53
N ASP A 50 -2.50 5.38 -7.73
CA ASP A 50 -2.60 6.35 -8.82
C ASP A 50 -3.82 7.25 -8.60
N VAL A 51 -3.56 8.50 -8.26
CA VAL A 51 -4.58 9.51 -7.94
C VAL A 51 -4.88 10.44 -9.11
N ARG A 52 -4.44 10.11 -10.34
CA ARG A 52 -4.70 10.95 -11.53
C ARG A 52 -6.19 11.23 -11.74
N ARG A 53 -7.08 10.31 -11.36
CA ARG A 53 -8.54 10.47 -11.43
C ARG A 53 -9.12 11.51 -10.49
N GLU A 54 -8.37 11.88 -9.45
CA GLU A 54 -8.75 12.93 -8.50
C GLU A 54 -8.28 14.32 -8.95
N CYS A 55 -7.28 14.38 -9.83
CA CYS A 55 -6.73 15.61 -10.36
C CYS A 55 -7.72 16.26 -11.35
N THR A 56 -7.95 17.57 -11.21
CA THR A 56 -8.82 18.33 -12.13
C THR A 56 -8.27 18.38 -13.55
N THR A 57 -6.95 18.39 -13.72
CA THR A 57 -6.26 18.42 -15.01
C THR A 57 -6.21 17.04 -15.67
N CYS A 58 -5.76 16.01 -14.93
CA CYS A 58 -5.53 14.68 -15.48
C CYS A 58 -6.77 13.77 -15.44
N GLY A 59 -7.68 14.01 -14.49
CA GLY A 59 -8.78 13.10 -14.18
C GLY A 59 -9.69 12.77 -15.36
N PRO A 60 -10.10 13.75 -16.20
CA PRO A 60 -10.98 13.48 -17.34
C PRO A 60 -10.43 12.44 -18.34
N THR A 61 -9.10 12.29 -18.42
CA THR A 61 -8.43 11.40 -19.37
C THR A 61 -7.57 10.34 -18.69
N ALA A 62 -7.63 10.24 -17.36
CA ALA A 62 -6.77 9.34 -16.62
C ALA A 62 -7.12 7.87 -16.92
N PRO A 63 -6.15 7.05 -17.35
CA PRO A 63 -6.39 5.62 -17.56
C PRO A 63 -6.72 4.93 -16.23
N GLU A 64 -7.07 3.64 -16.29
CA GLU A 64 -7.07 2.82 -15.08
C GLU A 64 -5.66 2.76 -14.48
N PRO A 65 -5.53 2.70 -13.14
CA PRO A 65 -4.25 2.52 -12.46
C PRO A 65 -3.46 1.33 -13.02
N THR A 66 -2.16 1.53 -13.25
CA THR A 66 -1.29 0.48 -13.79
C THR A 66 -0.96 -0.54 -12.70
N CYS A 67 -1.22 -1.82 -12.97
CA CYS A 67 -0.93 -2.90 -12.04
C CYS A 67 0.58 -3.02 -11.78
N THR A 68 0.95 -3.20 -10.52
CA THR A 68 2.35 -3.35 -10.08
C THR A 68 2.49 -4.62 -9.25
N PRO A 69 3.45 -5.52 -9.57
CA PRO A 69 3.66 -6.73 -8.79
C PRO A 69 4.30 -6.38 -7.45
N MET A 70 3.92 -7.10 -6.40
CA MET A 70 4.53 -7.03 -5.07
C MET A 70 4.61 -8.42 -4.49
N LYS A 71 5.75 -8.71 -3.85
CA LYS A 71 5.96 -9.94 -3.09
C LYS A 71 5.37 -9.76 -1.69
N LEU A 72 4.61 -10.73 -1.25
CA LEU A 72 4.12 -10.85 0.13
C LEU A 72 4.61 -12.16 0.71
N ALA A 73 5.03 -12.10 1.96
CA ALA A 73 5.19 -13.32 2.75
C ALA A 73 3.78 -13.81 3.13
N SER A 74 3.51 -15.08 2.89
CA SER A 74 2.24 -15.74 3.20
C SER A 74 2.50 -16.89 4.16
N GLY A 75 1.61 -17.15 5.10
CA GLY A 75 1.73 -18.26 6.04
C GLY A 75 1.04 -17.96 7.37
N ASP A 76 1.13 -18.89 8.31
CA ASP A 76 0.68 -18.64 9.69
C ASP A 76 1.51 -17.53 10.34
N VAL A 77 0.87 -16.67 11.14
CA VAL A 77 1.51 -15.51 11.79
C VAL A 77 2.67 -15.94 12.70
N LEU A 78 2.50 -17.01 13.47
CA LEU A 78 3.56 -17.49 14.37
C LEU A 78 4.78 -17.97 13.57
N CYS A 79 4.55 -18.53 12.39
CA CYS A 79 5.63 -18.93 11.49
C CYS A 79 6.32 -17.73 10.83
N LEU A 80 5.58 -16.68 10.49
CA LEU A 80 6.14 -15.43 9.94
C LEU A 80 6.96 -14.65 10.98
N GLU A 81 6.56 -14.71 12.25
CA GLU A 81 7.23 -14.03 13.37
C GLU A 81 8.39 -14.85 13.97
N MET A 82 8.61 -16.08 13.50
CA MET A 82 9.56 -17.04 14.08
C MET A 82 9.25 -17.36 15.56
N GLU A 83 7.97 -17.33 15.93
CA GLU A 83 7.47 -17.61 17.29
C GLU A 83 6.74 -18.97 17.38
N CYS A 84 6.71 -19.75 16.30
CA CYS A 84 6.16 -21.11 16.36
C CYS A 84 7.06 -22.01 17.23
N ASP A 85 6.47 -22.85 18.10
CA ASP A 85 7.24 -23.67 19.06
C ASP A 85 8.21 -24.62 18.32
N HIS A 86 9.51 -24.37 18.48
CA HIS A 86 10.58 -25.02 17.72
C HIS A 86 11.15 -26.29 18.35
N ASP A 87 10.74 -26.64 19.57
CA ASP A 87 11.44 -27.65 20.36
C ASP A 87 10.88 -29.09 20.22
N GLY A 88 9.81 -29.30 19.44
CA GLY A 88 9.06 -30.56 19.42
C GLY A 88 9.01 -31.39 18.12
N VAL A 89 9.16 -30.80 16.94
CA VAL A 89 8.90 -31.48 15.65
C VAL A 89 10.08 -31.25 14.69
N ARG A 90 10.75 -32.34 14.29
CA ARG A 90 11.95 -32.34 13.41
C ARG A 90 11.71 -33.11 12.11
N ASP A 91 10.51 -33.05 11.54
CA ASP A 91 10.26 -33.60 10.21
C ASP A 91 10.43 -32.53 9.13
N ASN A 92 10.61 -32.96 7.88
CA ASN A 92 10.91 -32.07 6.76
C ASN A 92 9.67 -31.27 6.28
N SER A 93 8.49 -31.42 6.90
CA SER A 93 7.30 -30.58 6.65
C SER A 93 7.30 -29.28 7.46
N TYR A 94 8.41 -29.00 8.11
CA TYR A 94 8.58 -27.96 9.11
C TYR A 94 8.98 -26.63 8.46
N CYS A 95 8.20 -25.57 8.72
CA CYS A 95 8.24 -24.27 8.03
C CYS A 95 7.89 -24.29 6.53
N GLU A 96 7.29 -25.36 6.00
CA GLU A 96 6.78 -25.37 4.62
C GLU A 96 5.54 -24.46 4.41
N GLU A 97 4.97 -23.89 5.47
CA GLU A 97 3.78 -23.05 5.40
C GLU A 97 4.07 -21.55 5.19
N VAL A 98 5.34 -21.13 5.27
CA VAL A 98 5.73 -19.76 4.87
C VAL A 98 6.15 -19.75 3.41
N GLY A 99 5.31 -19.15 2.59
CA GLY A 99 5.53 -18.93 1.17
C GLY A 99 5.82 -17.47 0.84
N GLU A 100 6.25 -17.25 -0.39
CA GLU A 100 6.17 -15.94 -1.03
C GLU A 100 5.07 -16.01 -2.10
N GLU A 101 4.11 -15.12 -2.02
CA GLU A 101 3.13 -14.91 -3.08
C GLU A 101 3.37 -13.58 -3.79
N VAL A 102 3.09 -13.53 -5.09
CA VAL A 102 3.13 -12.28 -5.85
C VAL A 102 1.72 -11.80 -6.11
N VAL A 103 1.41 -10.59 -5.64
CA VAL A 103 0.09 -9.97 -5.76
C VAL A 103 0.15 -8.68 -6.57
N CYS A 104 -1.00 -8.20 -6.99
CA CYS A 104 -1.14 -6.86 -7.53
C CYS A 104 -1.27 -5.83 -6.39
N ALA A 105 -0.22 -5.05 -6.15
CA ALA A 105 -0.17 -4.06 -5.07
C ALA A 105 -1.27 -2.99 -5.15
N ILE A 106 -1.75 -2.70 -6.37
CA ILE A 106 -2.71 -1.64 -6.64
C ILE A 106 -4.16 -2.08 -6.39
N HIS A 107 -4.46 -3.37 -6.59
CA HIS A 107 -5.82 -3.90 -6.47
C HIS A 107 -6.03 -4.80 -5.25
N SER A 108 -4.95 -5.10 -4.52
CA SER A 108 -5.01 -5.76 -3.21
C SER A 108 -5.36 -4.73 -2.12
N THR A 109 -6.04 -5.15 -1.06
CA THR A 109 -6.29 -4.31 0.11
C THR A 109 -5.46 -4.78 1.29
N PHE A 110 -4.99 -3.81 2.08
CA PHE A 110 -4.14 -4.03 3.23
C PHE A 110 -4.71 -3.32 4.44
N ALA A 111 -4.53 -3.90 5.61
CA ALA A 111 -4.90 -3.31 6.89
C ALA A 111 -3.78 -3.58 7.91
N PRO A 112 -3.74 -2.82 9.01
CA PRO A 112 -2.87 -3.14 10.13
C PRO A 112 -3.15 -4.56 10.65
N GLY A 113 -2.08 -5.28 10.98
CA GLY A 113 -2.08 -6.58 11.63
C GLY A 113 -2.20 -6.45 13.15
N PHE A 114 -1.81 -7.49 13.87
CA PHE A 114 -1.85 -7.50 15.34
C PHE A 114 -1.08 -6.31 15.93
N GLU A 115 -1.71 -5.57 16.84
CA GLU A 115 -1.16 -4.39 17.51
C GLU A 115 -0.50 -3.34 16.57
N ASP A 116 -0.98 -3.23 15.33
CA ASP A 116 -0.42 -2.35 14.29
C ASP A 116 1.08 -2.59 13.97
N ALA A 117 1.63 -3.75 14.36
CA ALA A 117 3.05 -4.07 14.25
C ALA A 117 3.51 -4.33 12.80
N TYR A 118 2.58 -4.77 11.94
CA TYR A 118 2.80 -5.09 10.53
C TYR A 118 1.53 -4.82 9.71
N GLU A 119 1.61 -4.86 8.38
CA GLU A 119 0.43 -4.83 7.50
C GLU A 119 0.12 -6.24 6.99
N VAL A 120 -1.17 -6.57 6.95
CA VAL A 120 -1.68 -7.80 6.36
C VAL A 120 -2.50 -7.49 5.11
N ALA A 121 -2.36 -8.31 4.07
CA ALA A 121 -3.30 -8.28 2.96
C ALA A 121 -4.65 -8.82 3.44
N THR A 122 -5.67 -7.97 3.46
CA THR A 122 -7.05 -8.38 3.76
C THR A 122 -7.77 -8.89 2.52
N HIS A 123 -7.26 -8.53 1.35
CA HIS A 123 -7.64 -9.09 0.05
C HIS A 123 -6.41 -9.08 -0.86
N ALA A 124 -5.91 -10.27 -1.22
CA ALA A 124 -4.79 -10.44 -2.12
C ALA A 124 -5.28 -10.66 -3.55
N GLU A 125 -5.13 -9.65 -4.42
CA GLU A 125 -5.38 -9.83 -5.85
C GLU A 125 -4.20 -10.56 -6.50
N PRO A 126 -4.40 -11.72 -7.14
CA PRO A 126 -3.31 -12.52 -7.68
C PRO A 126 -2.53 -11.76 -8.75
N TRP A 127 -1.26 -12.08 -8.96
CA TRP A 127 -0.49 -11.55 -10.09
C TRP A 127 -0.38 -12.57 -11.25
N PRO A 128 -0.67 -12.17 -12.51
CA PRO A 128 -1.32 -10.92 -12.92
C PRO A 128 -2.81 -10.90 -12.53
N CYS A 129 -3.32 -9.75 -12.07
CA CYS A 129 -4.73 -9.65 -11.68
C CYS A 129 -5.63 -9.42 -12.91
N LYS A 130 -6.95 -9.60 -12.76
CA LYS A 130 -7.91 -9.37 -13.86
C LYS A 130 -7.95 -7.92 -14.35
N HIS A 131 -7.49 -6.99 -13.52
CA HIS A 131 -7.35 -5.57 -13.86
C HIS A 131 -6.04 -5.26 -14.57
N ASN A 132 -5.08 -6.21 -14.55
CA ASN A 132 -3.85 -6.11 -15.28
C ASN A 132 -4.14 -6.36 -16.76
N LYS A 133 -4.65 -5.32 -17.43
CA LYS A 133 -4.79 -5.27 -18.88
C LYS A 133 -3.43 -5.17 -19.57
N ALA A 134 -2.39 -5.83 -19.03
CA ALA A 134 -1.05 -5.84 -19.59
C ALA A 134 -1.16 -6.13 -21.09
N VAL A 135 -0.97 -5.04 -21.82
CA VAL A 135 -0.57 -4.87 -23.21
C VAL A 135 -0.50 -6.21 -23.92
N THR A 136 -1.56 -6.55 -24.65
CA THR A 136 -1.48 -7.53 -25.74
C THR A 136 -0.25 -7.16 -26.57
N PRO A 137 0.70 -8.08 -26.82
CA PRO A 137 1.90 -7.77 -27.60
C PRO A 137 1.58 -7.15 -28.96
#